data_AF-A0A538GS56-F1
#
_entry.id   AF-A0A538GS56-F1
#
_cell.length_a   1.000
_cell.length_b   1.000
_cell.length_c   1.000
_cell.angle_alpha   90.00
_cell.angle_beta   90.00
_cell.angle_gamma   90.00
#
_symmetry.space_group_name_H-M   'P 1'
#
loop_
_entity.id
_entity.type
_entity.pdbx_description
1 polymer ?
#
loop_
_entity_poly.entity_id
_entity_poly.type
_entity_poly.pdbx_seq_one_letter_code
_entity_poly.pdbx_strand_id
1 'polypeptide(L)'
;MARPVDPHRREAVRAQAADYVLERGLARLSLRPLAKALGTSPRMLLYDFGTKERLIHEILGEIRNREAAQLRADVHTLEDVWRWIAAPEREPFLRLFFEVYVGALGEEEAKPFVRDWLEFLRTSWSPQVDEETATLMVAVIRGLLLDRLATGDRKRTDAALRRFVQLA
;
A
#
# COMPACT_ATOMS: atom_id res chain seq x y z
N MET A 1 -35.51 -2.96 3.61
CA MET A 1 -34.74 -1.76 3.23
C MET A 1 -33.45 -1.75 4.04
N ALA A 2 -32.28 -1.84 3.39
CA ALA A 2 -31.00 -1.79 4.08
C ALA A 2 -30.69 -0.32 4.47
N ARG A 3 -30.38 -0.08 5.74
CA ARG A 3 -30.08 1.26 6.27
C ARG A 3 -28.76 1.74 5.67
N PRO A 4 -28.68 2.89 4.98
CA PRO A 4 -27.46 3.33 4.31
C PRO A 4 -26.24 3.31 5.25
N VAL A 5 -25.10 2.85 4.72
CA VAL A 5 -23.83 2.79 5.45
C VAL A 5 -23.50 4.20 5.93
N ASP A 6 -23.31 4.36 7.24
CA ASP A 6 -22.87 5.61 7.86
C ASP A 6 -21.40 5.89 7.43
N PRO A 7 -21.15 6.94 6.61
CA PRO A 7 -19.82 7.22 6.07
C PRO A 7 -18.78 7.47 7.17
N HIS A 8 -19.15 8.18 8.23
CA HIS A 8 -18.25 8.49 9.35
C HIS A 8 -17.88 7.22 10.13
N ARG A 9 -18.82 6.30 10.28
CA ARG A 9 -18.54 5.00 10.90
C ARG A 9 -17.60 4.17 10.02
N ARG A 10 -17.81 4.13 8.71
CA ARG A 10 -16.95 3.38 7.79
C ARG A 10 -15.52 3.92 7.77
N GLU A 11 -15.36 5.24 7.79
CA GLU A 11 -14.05 5.90 7.90
C GLU A 11 -13.34 5.54 9.21
N ALA A 12 -14.04 5.61 10.35
CA ALA A 12 -13.48 5.24 11.65
C ALA A 12 -13.05 3.76 11.69
N VAL A 13 -13.88 2.86 11.13
CA VAL A 13 -13.55 1.43 11.03
C VAL A 13 -12.33 1.20 10.15
N ARG A 14 -12.22 1.90 9.01
CA ARG A 14 -11.04 1.82 8.12
C ARG A 14 -9.77 2.29 8.85
N ALA A 15 -9.87 3.42 9.56
CA ALA A 15 -8.76 3.99 10.32
C ALA A 15 -8.24 3.05 11.41
N GLN A 16 -9.13 2.48 12.23
CA GLN A 16 -8.75 1.52 13.28
C GLN A 16 -8.26 0.20 12.71
N ALA A 17 -8.79 -0.23 11.56
CA ALA A 17 -8.33 -1.43 10.88
C ALA A 17 -6.90 -1.25 10.34
N ALA A 18 -6.55 -0.05 9.85
CA ALA A 18 -5.19 0.31 9.48
C ALA A 18 -4.23 0.21 10.68
N ASP A 19 -4.63 0.73 11.84
CA ASP A 19 -3.82 0.61 13.08
C ASP A 19 -3.60 -0.86 13.46
N TYR A 20 -4.66 -1.66 13.45
CA TYR A 20 -4.57 -3.09 13.72
C TYR A 20 -3.60 -3.81 12.78
N VAL A 21 -3.64 -3.48 11.49
CA VAL A 21 -2.75 -4.08 10.47
C VAL A 21 -1.30 -3.68 10.68
N LEU A 22 -1.04 -2.41 10.99
CA LEU A 22 0.31 -1.92 11.28
C LEU A 22 0.92 -2.58 12.52
N GLU A 23 0.12 -2.83 13.57
CA GLU A 23 0.58 -3.47 14.80
C GLU A 23 0.74 -5.00 14.69
N ARG A 24 -0.17 -5.68 13.97
CA ARG A 24 -0.30 -7.14 14.03
C ARG A 24 0.10 -7.85 12.73
N GLY A 25 0.24 -7.11 11.63
CA GLY A 25 0.36 -7.63 10.27
C GLY A 25 -0.95 -8.25 9.75
N LEU A 26 -1.13 -8.31 8.43
CA LEU A 26 -2.32 -8.95 7.82
C LEU A 26 -2.21 -10.48 7.71
N ALA A 27 -1.02 -11.09 7.87
CA ALA A 27 -0.84 -12.54 7.70
C ALA A 27 -1.71 -13.40 8.64
N ARG A 28 -2.24 -12.81 9.73
CA ARG A 28 -3.20 -13.46 10.66
C ARG A 28 -4.62 -12.90 10.56
N LEU A 29 -4.89 -12.04 9.58
CA LEU A 29 -6.13 -11.29 9.51
C LEU A 29 -7.22 -12.13 8.86
N SER A 30 -7.97 -12.79 9.73
CA SER A 30 -9.34 -13.18 9.42
C SER A 30 -10.29 -12.06 9.85
N LEU A 31 -11.47 -12.00 9.24
CA LEU A 31 -12.50 -11.03 9.59
C LEU A 31 -12.91 -11.12 11.07
N ARG A 32 -12.74 -12.29 11.70
CA ARG A 32 -13.11 -12.53 13.10
C ARG A 32 -12.19 -11.80 14.10
N PRO A 33 -10.86 -12.00 14.14
CA PRO A 33 -9.94 -11.22 14.95
C PRO A 33 -10.03 -9.72 14.68
N LEU A 34 -10.12 -9.31 13.41
CA LEU A 34 -10.26 -7.89 13.07
C LEU A 34 -11.55 -7.34 13.68
N ALA A 35 -12.70 -7.97 13.41
CA ALA A 35 -13.97 -7.51 13.95
C ALA A 35 -13.96 -7.43 15.49
N LYS A 36 -13.35 -8.42 16.17
CA LYS A 36 -13.20 -8.42 17.62
C LYS A 36 -12.36 -7.22 18.11
N ALA A 37 -11.24 -6.93 17.44
CA ALA A 37 -10.38 -5.81 17.79
C ALA A 37 -11.07 -4.46 17.57
N LEU A 38 -11.90 -4.36 16.53
CA LEU A 38 -12.66 -3.16 16.17
C LEU A 38 -14.00 -3.03 16.91
N GLY A 39 -14.32 -3.94 17.85
CA GLY A 39 -15.60 -3.93 18.57
C GLY A 39 -16.84 -4.13 17.68
N THR A 40 -16.70 -4.83 16.54
CA THR A 40 -17.77 -5.07 15.56
C THR A 40 -17.92 -6.57 15.24
N SER A 41 -18.71 -6.92 14.21
CA SER A 41 -18.87 -8.28 13.71
C SER A 41 -18.33 -8.45 12.28
N PRO A 42 -17.90 -9.66 11.88
CA PRO A 42 -17.50 -9.94 10.50
C PRO A 42 -18.58 -9.57 9.48
N ARG A 43 -19.86 -9.76 9.84
CA ARG A 43 -20.99 -9.41 8.98
C ARG A 43 -21.10 -7.90 8.76
N MET A 44 -20.84 -7.11 9.79
CA MET A 44 -20.83 -5.65 9.68
C MET A 44 -19.64 -5.14 8.86
N LEU A 45 -18.47 -5.77 8.97
CA LEU A 45 -17.34 -5.45 8.09
C LEU A 45 -17.68 -5.71 6.62
N LEU A 46 -18.27 -6.87 6.31
CA LEU A 46 -18.70 -7.15 4.93
C LEU A 46 -19.87 -6.27 4.47
N TYR A 47 -20.72 -5.82 5.40
CA TYR A 47 -21.77 -4.86 5.10
C TYR A 47 -21.18 -3.51 4.64
N ASP A 48 -20.14 -3.04 5.32
CA ASP A 48 -19.52 -1.73 5.06
C ASP A 48 -18.58 -1.74 3.86
N PHE A 49 -17.86 -2.84 3.67
CA PHE A 49 -16.77 -2.94 2.70
C PHE A 49 -17.06 -3.95 1.58
N GLY A 50 -18.20 -4.63 1.59
CA GLY A 50 -18.61 -5.61 0.57
C GLY A 50 -17.87 -6.94 0.68
N THR A 51 -16.58 -6.95 0.34
CA THR A 51 -15.73 -8.15 0.35
C THR A 51 -14.54 -8.00 1.29
N LYS A 52 -13.92 -9.12 1.67
CA LYS A 52 -12.69 -9.08 2.48
C LYS A 52 -11.57 -8.40 1.70
N GLU A 53 -11.51 -8.64 0.40
CA GLU A 53 -10.51 -8.11 -0.52
C GLU A 53 -10.66 -6.58 -0.64
N ARG A 54 -11.89 -6.08 -0.79
CA ARG A 54 -12.17 -4.63 -0.80
C ARG A 54 -11.87 -3.98 0.56
N LEU A 55 -12.18 -4.64 1.67
CA LEU A 55 -11.79 -4.18 3.00
C LEU A 55 -10.27 -4.04 3.11
N ILE A 56 -9.52 -5.08 2.72
CA ILE A 56 -8.06 -5.07 2.78
C ILE A 56 -7.50 -3.97 1.86
N HIS A 57 -8.06 -3.82 0.66
CA HIS A 57 -7.69 -2.77 -0.27
C HIS A 57 -7.86 -1.36 0.35
N GLU A 58 -9.00 -1.10 0.98
CA GLU A 58 -9.24 0.18 1.64
C GLU A 58 -8.33 0.41 2.85
N ILE A 59 -8.02 -0.64 3.62
CA ILE A 59 -7.07 -0.57 4.73
C ILE A 59 -5.67 -0.25 4.22
N LEU A 60 -5.19 -0.94 3.18
CA LEU A 60 -3.89 -0.70 2.57
C LEU A 60 -3.81 0.70 1.96
N GLY A 61 -4.91 1.18 1.35
CA GLY A 61 -5.01 2.55 0.84
C GLY A 61 -4.91 3.61 1.94
N GLU A 62 -5.59 3.39 3.08
CA GLU A 62 -5.48 4.25 4.26
C GLU A 62 -4.06 4.29 4.83
N ILE A 63 -3.42 3.12 4.99
CA ILE A 63 -2.03 3.04 5.46
C ILE A 63 -1.10 3.82 4.53
N ARG A 64 -1.19 3.55 3.22
CA ARG A 64 -0.41 4.25 2.20
C ARG A 64 -0.63 5.76 2.23
N ASN A 65 -1.87 6.23 2.43
CA ASN A 65 -2.16 7.66 2.49
C ASN A 65 -1.53 8.33 3.72
N ARG A 66 -1.58 7.67 4.89
CA ARG A 66 -0.93 8.15 6.12
C ARG A 66 0.59 8.19 5.97
N GLU A 67 1.14 7.13 5.42
CA GLU A 67 2.56 7.00 5.13
C GLU A 67 3.05 8.04 4.10
N ALA A 68 2.31 8.24 3.01
CA ALA A 68 2.61 9.26 1.99
C ALA A 68 2.48 10.68 2.56
N ALA A 69 1.53 10.93 3.47
CA ALA A 69 1.42 12.22 4.16
C ALA A 69 2.65 12.50 5.03
N GLN A 70 3.22 11.49 5.69
CA GLN A 70 4.50 11.62 6.40
C GLN A 70 5.68 11.84 5.44
N LEU A 71 5.64 11.21 4.26
CA LEU A 71 6.69 11.30 3.23
C LEU A 71 6.78 12.69 2.57
N ARG A 72 5.65 13.35 2.35
CA ARG A 72 5.52 14.60 1.57
C ARG A 72 6.26 15.81 2.17
N ALA A 73 6.73 15.73 3.41
CA ALA A 73 7.47 16.81 4.06
C ALA A 73 8.98 16.82 3.73
N ASP A 74 9.60 15.64 3.55
CA ASP A 74 11.08 15.50 3.62
C ASP A 74 11.72 14.65 2.50
N VAL A 75 10.93 14.16 1.53
CA VAL A 75 11.43 13.27 0.46
C VAL A 75 11.50 13.99 -0.88
N HIS A 76 12.73 14.12 -1.38
CA HIS A 76 13.02 14.90 -2.59
C HIS A 76 13.53 14.03 -3.76
N THR A 77 13.87 12.76 -3.51
CA THR A 77 14.47 11.89 -4.53
C THR A 77 13.88 10.48 -4.53
N LEU A 78 14.02 9.76 -5.64
CA LEU A 78 13.62 8.36 -5.73
C LEU A 78 14.39 7.46 -4.75
N GLU A 79 15.63 7.83 -4.43
CA GLU A 79 16.45 7.15 -3.43
C GLU A 79 15.89 7.32 -2.02
N ASP A 80 15.35 8.49 -1.69
CA ASP A 80 14.70 8.75 -0.40
C ASP A 80 13.39 7.95 -0.29
N VAL A 81 12.58 7.91 -1.34
CA VAL A 81 11.39 7.04 -1.41
C VAL A 81 11.78 5.58 -1.16
N TRP A 82 12.84 5.11 -1.80
CA TRP A 82 13.31 3.75 -1.65
C TRP A 82 13.81 3.44 -0.24
N ARG A 83 14.65 4.31 0.32
CA ARG A 83 15.17 4.16 1.68
C ARG A 83 14.03 4.07 2.68
N TRP A 84 12.99 4.86 2.46
CA TRP A 84 11.79 4.84 3.26
C TRP A 84 10.99 3.54 3.06
N ILE A 85 10.57 3.21 1.83
CA ILE A 85 9.65 2.08 1.57
C ILE A 85 10.31 0.72 1.81
N ALA A 86 11.61 0.60 1.52
CA ALA A 86 12.35 -0.64 1.62
C ALA A 86 13.02 -0.83 3.00
N ALA A 87 12.66 0.01 3.98
CA ALA A 87 13.10 -0.09 5.37
C ALA A 87 12.65 -1.43 6.00
N PRO A 88 13.48 -2.07 6.85
CA PRO A 88 13.18 -3.38 7.43
C PRO A 88 11.84 -3.42 8.20
N GLU A 89 11.50 -2.32 8.86
CA GLU A 89 10.29 -2.19 9.68
C GLU A 89 9.02 -2.23 8.82
N ARG A 90 9.12 -1.92 7.52
CA ARG A 90 8.02 -1.95 6.55
C ARG A 90 7.89 -3.28 5.81
N GLU A 91 8.85 -4.19 5.95
CA GLU A 91 8.83 -5.48 5.26
C GLU A 91 7.52 -6.27 5.49
N PRO A 92 6.96 -6.35 6.72
CA PRO A 92 5.69 -7.04 6.95
C PRO A 92 4.51 -6.44 6.17
N PHE A 93 4.49 -5.11 6.03
CA PHE A 93 3.49 -4.41 5.23
C PHE A 93 3.69 -4.66 3.73
N LEU A 94 4.93 -4.67 3.25
CA LEU A 94 5.23 -4.90 1.84
C LEU A 94 4.87 -6.32 1.38
N ARG A 95 5.20 -7.36 2.17
CA ARG A 95 4.85 -8.75 1.87
C ARG A 95 3.36 -8.90 1.59
N LEU A 96 2.60 -8.26 2.45
CA LEU A 96 1.16 -8.24 2.44
C LEU A 96 0.56 -7.42 1.30
N PHE A 97 1.10 -6.22 1.07
CA PHE A 97 0.74 -5.43 -0.08
C PHE A 97 0.86 -6.26 -1.36
N PHE A 98 1.96 -7.00 -1.52
CA PHE A 98 2.17 -7.86 -2.68
C PHE A 98 1.26 -9.10 -2.70
N GLU A 99 0.98 -9.74 -1.55
CA GLU A 99 0.01 -10.84 -1.48
C GLU A 99 -1.36 -10.43 -2.04
N VAL A 100 -1.84 -9.25 -1.65
CA VAL A 100 -3.13 -8.72 -2.08
C VAL A 100 -3.08 -8.23 -3.53
N TYR A 101 -2.04 -7.48 -3.88
CA TYR A 101 -1.90 -6.91 -5.21
C TYR A 101 -1.74 -8.01 -6.28
N VAL A 102 -0.86 -8.99 -6.04
CA VAL A 102 -0.65 -10.11 -6.96
C VAL A 102 -1.90 -10.99 -7.03
N GLY A 103 -2.58 -11.22 -5.90
CA GLY A 103 -3.83 -11.98 -5.88
C GLY A 103 -4.99 -11.31 -6.62
N ALA A 104 -4.96 -9.99 -6.79
CA ALA A 104 -5.99 -9.22 -7.49
C ALA A 104 -5.68 -9.00 -9.00
N LEU A 105 -4.55 -9.48 -9.51
CA LEU A 105 -4.18 -9.25 -10.92
C LEU A 105 -5.24 -9.83 -11.86
N GLY A 106 -5.67 -9.02 -12.84
CA GLY A 106 -6.76 -9.35 -13.76
C GLY A 106 -8.13 -8.81 -13.32
N GLU A 107 -8.25 -8.38 -12.07
CA GLU A 107 -9.49 -7.84 -11.49
C GLU A 107 -9.47 -6.29 -11.44
N GLU A 108 -10.63 -5.67 -11.30
CA GLU A 108 -10.77 -4.20 -11.17
C GLU A 108 -10.06 -3.67 -9.91
N GLU A 109 -10.00 -4.51 -8.87
CA GLU A 109 -9.37 -4.26 -7.58
C GLU A 109 -7.85 -4.08 -7.68
N ALA A 110 -7.19 -4.57 -8.74
CA ALA A 110 -5.75 -4.34 -8.95
C ALA A 110 -5.44 -2.90 -9.40
N LYS A 111 -6.38 -2.23 -10.08
CA LYS A 111 -6.10 -0.94 -10.74
C LYS A 111 -5.71 0.19 -9.79
N PRO A 112 -6.35 0.40 -8.63
CA PRO A 112 -5.98 1.48 -7.72
C PRO A 112 -4.56 1.32 -7.16
N PHE A 113 -4.06 0.09 -6.98
CA PHE A 113 -2.67 -0.13 -6.56
C PHE A 113 -1.68 0.54 -7.50
N VAL A 114 -1.98 0.61 -8.80
CA VAL A 114 -1.15 1.30 -9.81
C VAL A 114 -1.52 2.78 -9.93
N ARG A 115 -2.81 3.08 -10.13
CA ARG A 115 -3.28 4.44 -10.43
C ARG A 115 -2.90 5.45 -9.36
N ASP A 116 -3.03 5.09 -8.08
CA ASP A 116 -2.79 6.02 -6.97
C ASP A 116 -1.31 6.47 -6.93
N TRP A 117 -0.38 5.58 -7.31
CA TRP A 117 1.04 5.91 -7.42
C TRP A 117 1.38 6.74 -8.65
N LEU A 118 0.77 6.43 -9.79
CA LEU A 118 0.94 7.24 -11.02
C LEU A 118 0.41 8.66 -10.82
N GLU A 119 -0.77 8.78 -10.19
CA GLU A 119 -1.34 10.08 -9.86
C GLU A 119 -0.45 10.85 -8.88
N PHE A 120 0.05 10.20 -7.82
CA PHE A 120 1.01 10.82 -6.90
C PHE A 120 2.25 11.33 -7.63
N LEU A 121 2.86 10.51 -8.49
CA LEU A 121 4.07 10.89 -9.23
C LEU A 121 3.82 12.02 -10.23
N ARG A 122 2.63 12.10 -10.83
CA ARG A 122 2.31 13.17 -11.78
C ARG A 122 1.91 14.48 -11.13
N THR A 123 1.31 14.43 -9.94
CA THR A 123 0.68 15.61 -9.31
C THR A 123 1.48 16.18 -8.14
N SER A 124 2.16 15.33 -7.38
CA SER A 124 2.80 15.69 -6.11
C SER A 124 4.33 15.56 -6.14
N TRP A 125 4.89 14.91 -7.15
CA TRP A 125 6.34 14.77 -7.31
C TRP A 125 6.95 16.03 -7.91
N SER A 126 8.17 16.35 -7.49
CA SER A 126 8.95 17.47 -8.01
C SER A 126 10.38 17.02 -8.33
N PRO A 127 10.89 17.29 -9.55
CA PRO A 127 10.19 17.93 -10.67
C PRO A 127 9.06 17.04 -11.21
N GLN A 128 8.07 17.63 -11.90
CA GLN A 128 7.02 16.84 -12.54
C GLN A 128 7.60 15.89 -13.60
N VAL A 129 7.04 14.69 -13.68
CA VAL A 129 7.43 13.65 -14.63
C VAL A 129 6.26 13.31 -15.57
N ASP A 130 6.58 12.86 -16.79
CA ASP A 130 5.57 12.35 -17.73
C ASP A 130 5.04 10.96 -17.32
N GLU A 131 4.06 10.45 -18.06
CA GLU A 131 3.37 9.20 -17.73
C GLU A 131 4.29 7.99 -17.82
N GLU A 132 5.12 7.98 -18.86
CA GLU A 132 6.08 6.95 -19.17
C GLU A 132 7.15 6.86 -18.08
N THR A 133 7.69 8.01 -17.65
CA THR A 133 8.66 8.09 -16.55
C THR A 133 8.03 7.69 -15.23
N ALA A 134 6.81 8.14 -14.92
CA ALA A 134 6.09 7.70 -13.72
C ALA A 134 5.88 6.17 -13.73
N THR A 135 5.52 5.61 -14.88
CA THR A 135 5.35 4.17 -15.08
C THR A 135 6.65 3.42 -14.84
N LEU A 136 7.77 3.91 -15.39
CA LEU A 136 9.10 3.32 -15.18
C LEU A 136 9.52 3.35 -13.71
N MET A 137 9.34 4.50 -13.03
CA MET A 137 9.65 4.62 -11.61
C MET A 137 8.88 3.60 -10.76
N VAL A 138 7.57 3.47 -11.00
CA VAL A 138 6.72 2.50 -10.30
C VAL A 138 7.16 1.06 -10.60
N ALA A 139 7.45 0.75 -11.87
CA ALA A 139 7.87 -0.59 -12.29
C ALA A 139 9.19 -0.99 -11.63
N VAL A 140 10.18 -0.10 -11.63
CA VAL A 140 11.50 -0.34 -11.02
C VAL A 140 11.37 -0.54 -9.51
N ILE A 141 10.68 0.36 -8.80
CA ILE A 141 10.49 0.20 -7.35
C ILE A 141 9.81 -1.14 -7.04
N ARG A 142 8.71 -1.47 -7.72
CA ARG A 142 7.98 -2.71 -7.43
C ARG A 142 8.80 -3.96 -7.74
N GLY A 143 9.50 -3.96 -8.88
CA GLY A 143 10.36 -5.08 -9.26
C GLY A 143 11.47 -5.31 -8.25
N LEU A 144 12.14 -4.25 -7.81
CA LEU A 144 13.21 -4.35 -6.82
C LEU A 144 12.70 -4.73 -5.41
N LEU A 145 11.50 -4.29 -5.02
CA LEU A 145 10.90 -4.71 -3.76
C LEU A 145 10.51 -6.20 -3.77
N LEU A 146 9.90 -6.69 -4.86
CA LEU A 146 9.61 -8.11 -5.03
C LEU A 146 10.89 -8.95 -4.98
N ASP A 147 11.91 -8.53 -5.70
CA ASP A 147 13.23 -9.18 -5.73
C ASP A 147 13.86 -9.22 -4.32
N ARG A 148 13.85 -8.09 -3.60
CA ARG A 148 14.35 -8.01 -2.22
C ARG A 148 13.59 -8.95 -1.29
N LEU A 149 12.26 -9.03 -1.39
CA LEU A 149 11.44 -9.90 -0.56
C LEU A 149 11.68 -11.39 -0.88
N ALA A 150 11.95 -11.72 -2.13
CA ALA A 150 12.20 -13.08 -2.58
C ALA A 150 13.61 -13.57 -2.23
N THR A 151 14.63 -12.71 -2.34
CA THR A 151 16.05 -13.10 -2.21
C THR A 151 16.70 -12.68 -0.89
N GLY A 152 16.17 -11.66 -0.23
CA GLY A 152 16.81 -11.01 0.92
C GLY A 152 18.04 -10.16 0.57
N ASP A 153 18.42 -10.06 -0.71
CA ASP A 153 19.64 -9.37 -1.15
C ASP A 153 19.45 -7.84 -1.20
N ARG A 154 19.62 -7.22 -0.03
CA ARG A 154 19.50 -5.77 0.13
C ARG A 154 20.56 -5.01 -0.65
N LYS A 155 21.81 -5.47 -0.60
CA LYS A 155 22.95 -4.78 -1.23
C LYS A 155 22.77 -4.67 -2.74
N ARG A 156 22.38 -5.77 -3.39
CA ARG A 156 22.16 -5.79 -4.85
C ARG A 156 20.96 -4.95 -5.26
N THR A 157 19.85 -5.03 -4.53
CA THR A 157 18.64 -4.27 -4.85
C THR A 157 18.81 -2.76 -4.60
N ASP A 158 19.55 -2.36 -3.55
CA ASP A 158 19.96 -0.97 -3.34
C ASP A 158 20.84 -0.46 -4.48
N ALA A 159 21.81 -1.27 -4.92
CA ALA A 159 22.71 -0.89 -6.01
C ALA A 159 21.97 -0.76 -7.35
N ALA A 160 21.01 -1.64 -7.61
CA ALA A 160 20.18 -1.60 -8.82
C ALA A 160 19.33 -0.32 -8.89
N LEU A 161 18.74 0.12 -7.78
CA LEU A 161 18.03 1.40 -7.76
C LEU A 161 18.96 2.57 -8.03
N ARG A 162 20.09 2.66 -7.32
CA ARG A 162 21.08 3.72 -7.55
C ARG A 162 21.51 3.78 -9.01
N ARG A 163 21.67 2.60 -9.64
CA ARG A 163 22.00 2.52 -11.06
C ARG A 163 20.87 3.05 -11.94
N PHE A 164 19.62 2.73 -11.64
CA PHE A 164 18.46 3.28 -12.35
C PHE A 164 18.41 4.81 -12.26
N VAL A 165 18.61 5.37 -11.06
CA VAL A 165 18.62 6.84 -10.84
C VAL A 165 19.75 7.53 -11.62
N GLN A 166 20.89 6.87 -11.85
CA GLN A 166 21.98 7.42 -12.66
C GLN A 166 21.75 7.35 -14.17
N LEU A 167 20.82 6.50 -14.63
CA LEU A 167 20.52 6.28 -16.04
C LEU A 167 19.33 7.08 -16.54
N ALA A 168 18.44 7.48 -15.62
CA ALA A 168 17.27 8.32 -15.87
C ALA A 168 17.64 9.81 -15.80
#